data_AF-A0A1Y6HNZ9-F1
#
_entry.id   AF-A0A1Y6HNZ9-F1
#
_cell.length_a   1.000
_cell.length_b   1.000
_cell.length_c   1.000
_cell.angle_alpha   90.00
_cell.angle_beta   90.00
_cell.angle_gamma   90.00
#
_symmetry.space_group_name_H-M   'P 1'
#
loop_
_entity.id
_entity.type
_entity.pdbx_description
1 polymer ?
#
loop_
_entity_poly.entity_id
_entity_poly.type
_entity_poly.pdbx_seq_one_letter_code
_entity_poly.pdbx_strand_id
1 'polypeptide(L)'
;MSLAISSNSTASLQPSSFSPSQQQALSTLIMSMLTFCIQRMVSDMMQAANQSSNGFQPPNETSLSPSPSTPTSNQPYSTNPGGQYGNGNGNGNGHNGNGGGGNGSSYSGTGNGSTTTNQTYPTTNSQTSGNHVTPSSTGTQAPLPPGKVVTAPAGIQNKPIVVHKGEVFDGKGQTYIGGPGLGDGSQNEHQQPLFVVEDGGSLCNVQMDGGGDGVHFMGSGRMVNCVNKNVSEDAITVNGAGNNAHDSKIAGCGETINGRPKVEIINCTFNNASDKVVQDNGSADVVMSGVTVNGAGKVFRTNGGHDDIDSTLEIENCQFNQIKESVFRTDAPNSTVKMSNLTTDAPDEVIAPNASQAVGATRIGYKPYTG
;
A
#
# COMPACT_ATOMS: atom_id res chain seq x y z
N MET A 1 -69.66 1.60 31.93
CA MET A 1 -68.55 0.73 32.36
C MET A 1 -68.94 -0.71 32.10
N SER A 2 -68.29 -1.36 31.13
CA SER A 2 -67.91 -2.77 31.20
C SER A 2 -67.00 -3.04 30.00
N LEU A 3 -65.73 -3.27 30.32
CA LEU A 3 -64.64 -3.56 29.40
C LEU A 3 -64.81 -4.98 28.85
N ALA A 4 -64.81 -5.13 27.53
CA ALA A 4 -64.56 -6.42 26.89
C ALA A 4 -63.14 -6.37 26.30
N ILE A 5 -62.25 -7.14 26.92
CA ILE A 5 -60.86 -7.34 26.54
C ILE A 5 -60.85 -8.22 25.29
N SER A 6 -60.32 -7.72 24.17
CA SER A 6 -60.02 -8.54 23.01
C SER A 6 -58.75 -9.36 23.28
N SER A 7 -58.86 -10.67 23.12
CA SER A 7 -57.77 -11.64 23.20
C SER A 7 -56.71 -11.35 22.14
N ASN A 8 -55.47 -11.07 22.57
CA ASN A 8 -54.30 -11.12 21.70
C ASN A 8 -54.08 -12.57 21.25
N SER A 9 -54.40 -12.85 19.99
CA SER A 9 -53.87 -13.99 19.29
C SER A 9 -52.35 -13.88 19.22
N THR A 10 -51.66 -14.86 19.78
CA THR A 10 -50.24 -15.11 19.55
C THR A 10 -50.01 -15.26 18.05
N ALA A 11 -49.47 -14.22 17.42
CA ALA A 11 -48.92 -14.32 16.07
C ALA A 11 -47.76 -15.31 16.12
N SER A 12 -47.99 -16.52 15.62
CA SER A 12 -46.93 -17.45 15.29
C SER A 12 -45.98 -16.75 14.31
N LEU A 13 -44.72 -16.59 14.68
CA LEU A 13 -43.67 -16.16 13.76
C LEU A 13 -43.69 -17.10 12.55
N GLN A 14 -44.04 -16.58 11.37
CA GLN A 14 -43.91 -17.35 10.13
C GLN A 14 -42.42 -17.67 9.92
N PRO A 15 -42.05 -18.93 9.61
CA PRO A 15 -40.69 -19.22 9.16
C PRO A 15 -40.45 -18.50 7.83
N SER A 16 -39.31 -17.80 7.76
CA SER A 16 -38.85 -17.00 6.63
C SER A 16 -38.98 -17.72 5.29
N SER A 17 -39.77 -17.17 4.37
CA SER A 17 -39.96 -17.69 3.01
C SER A 17 -38.82 -17.28 2.08
N PHE A 18 -37.59 -17.69 2.41
CA PHE A 18 -36.51 -17.71 1.43
C PHE A 18 -36.75 -18.87 0.46
N SER A 19 -36.57 -18.64 -0.85
CA SER A 19 -36.59 -19.74 -1.81
C SER A 19 -35.51 -20.78 -1.45
N PRO A 20 -35.64 -22.05 -1.86
CA PRO A 20 -34.61 -23.06 -1.62
C PRO A 20 -33.22 -22.61 -2.10
N SER A 21 -33.14 -21.86 -3.21
CA SER A 21 -31.91 -21.26 -3.72
C SER A 21 -31.34 -20.16 -2.81
N GLN A 22 -32.18 -19.32 -2.22
CA GLN A 22 -31.77 -18.29 -1.26
C GLN A 22 -31.33 -18.91 0.08
N GLN A 23 -32.01 -19.98 0.54
CA GLN A 23 -31.59 -20.72 1.73
C GLN A 23 -30.24 -21.40 1.51
N GLN A 24 -30.00 -21.93 0.30
CA GLN A 24 -28.73 -22.54 -0.05
C GLN A 24 -27.61 -21.49 -0.17
N ALA A 25 -27.90 -20.32 -0.77
CA ALA A 25 -26.95 -19.20 -0.83
C ALA A 25 -26.62 -18.66 0.57
N LEU A 26 -27.63 -18.47 1.43
CA LEU A 26 -27.43 -18.01 2.80
C LEU A 26 -26.70 -19.07 3.64
N SER A 27 -27.00 -20.36 3.46
CA SER A 27 -26.29 -21.45 4.13
C SER A 27 -24.84 -21.56 3.65
N THR A 28 -24.59 -21.33 2.37
CA THR A 28 -23.23 -21.32 1.80
C THR A 28 -22.43 -20.13 2.32
N LEU A 29 -23.06 -18.95 2.41
CA LEU A 29 -22.45 -17.75 2.99
C LEU A 29 -22.18 -17.91 4.49
N ILE A 30 -23.12 -18.49 5.24
CA ILE A 30 -22.93 -18.77 6.67
C ILE A 30 -21.83 -19.81 6.87
N MET A 31 -21.79 -20.86 6.05
CA MET A 31 -20.76 -21.90 6.13
C MET A 31 -19.39 -21.38 5.70
N SER A 32 -19.30 -20.50 4.70
CA SER A 32 -18.03 -19.87 4.32
C SER A 32 -17.53 -18.93 5.41
N MET A 33 -18.41 -18.12 6.02
CA MET A 33 -18.09 -17.29 7.18
C MET A 33 -17.66 -18.13 8.39
N LEU A 34 -18.36 -19.24 8.69
CA LEU A 34 -17.98 -20.14 9.78
C LEU A 34 -16.63 -20.80 9.52
N THR A 35 -16.39 -21.25 8.29
CA THR A 35 -15.13 -21.87 7.88
C THR A 35 -13.98 -20.87 7.99
N PHE A 36 -14.19 -19.62 7.59
CA PHE A 36 -13.22 -18.53 7.76
C PHE A 36 -12.89 -18.27 9.24
N CYS A 37 -13.92 -18.16 10.10
CA CYS A 37 -13.71 -17.98 11.53
C CYS A 37 -12.96 -19.16 12.15
N ILE A 38 -13.29 -20.40 11.77
CA ILE A 38 -12.64 -21.60 12.29
C ILE A 38 -11.19 -21.72 11.79
N GLN A 39 -10.93 -21.47 10.51
CA GLN A 39 -9.58 -21.47 9.96
C GLN A 39 -8.70 -20.43 10.63
N ARG A 40 -9.23 -19.22 10.89
CA ARG A 40 -8.49 -18.16 11.59
C ARG A 40 -8.23 -18.52 13.06
N MET A 41 -9.22 -19.05 13.77
CA MET A 41 -9.03 -19.54 15.16
C MET A 41 -8.03 -20.71 15.25
N VAL A 42 -8.04 -21.63 14.27
CA VAL A 42 -7.11 -22.77 14.24
C VAL A 42 -5.69 -22.31 13.92
N SER A 43 -5.52 -21.37 12.99
CA SER A 43 -4.22 -20.75 12.71
C SER A 43 -3.66 -20.02 13.94
N ASP A 44 -4.48 -19.27 14.66
CA ASP A 44 -4.08 -18.59 15.91
C ASP A 44 -3.68 -19.61 17.00
N MET A 45 -4.43 -20.70 17.16
CA MET A 45 -4.13 -21.77 18.13
C MET A 45 -2.87 -22.56 17.78
N MET A 46 -2.64 -22.84 16.49
CA MET A 46 -1.44 -23.56 16.04
C MET A 46 -0.17 -22.70 16.14
N GLN A 47 -0.29 -21.37 16.00
CA GLN A 47 0.83 -20.46 16.19
C GLN A 47 1.15 -20.22 17.67
N ALA A 48 0.14 -20.15 18.54
CA ALA A 48 0.34 -20.06 20.00
C ALA A 48 1.02 -21.32 20.58
N ALA A 49 0.73 -22.51 20.04
CA ALA A 49 1.36 -23.76 20.46
C ALA A 49 2.86 -23.83 20.08
N ASN A 50 3.25 -23.20 18.97
CA ASN A 50 4.64 -23.16 18.49
C ASN A 50 5.54 -22.12 19.19
N GLN A 51 5.00 -21.26 20.07
CA GLN A 51 5.79 -20.31 20.85
C GLN A 51 6.24 -20.82 22.24
N SER A 52 5.93 -22.07 22.62
CA SER A 52 6.34 -22.60 23.93
C SER A 52 7.51 -23.60 23.86
N SER A 53 8.72 -23.09 23.63
CA SER A 53 9.92 -23.75 24.16
C SER A 53 11.08 -22.77 24.28
N ASN A 54 11.12 -22.03 25.38
CA ASN A 54 12.38 -21.60 26.00
C ASN A 54 12.15 -21.23 27.47
N GLY A 55 12.57 -22.14 28.35
CA GLY A 55 13.20 -21.85 29.64
C GLY A 55 12.33 -21.32 30.78
N PHE A 56 11.76 -22.22 31.58
CA PHE A 56 11.46 -21.95 32.98
C PHE A 56 12.75 -21.88 33.82
N GLN A 57 13.01 -20.78 34.52
CA GLN A 57 13.78 -20.78 35.76
C GLN A 57 13.06 -19.92 36.81
N PRO A 58 12.80 -20.42 38.03
CA PRO A 58 12.11 -19.67 39.07
C PRO A 58 13.05 -18.71 39.83
N PRO A 59 12.50 -17.67 40.49
CA PRO A 59 13.28 -16.66 41.22
C PRO A 59 13.69 -17.17 42.61
N ASN A 60 14.89 -16.79 43.05
CA ASN A 60 15.35 -16.99 44.43
C ASN A 60 15.40 -15.63 45.14
N GLU A 61 14.79 -15.57 46.32
CA GLU A 61 14.54 -14.39 47.14
C GLU A 61 15.60 -14.21 48.26
N THR A 62 15.89 -12.94 48.59
CA THR A 62 16.60 -12.42 49.80
C THR A 62 18.13 -12.68 49.90
N SER A 63 19.02 -11.76 50.30
CA SER A 63 18.91 -10.59 51.18
C SER A 63 20.15 -9.66 51.13
N LEU A 64 19.93 -8.39 51.50
CA LEU A 64 20.84 -7.36 52.08
C LEU A 64 21.86 -6.57 51.21
N SER A 65 21.53 -5.28 51.04
CA SER A 65 22.41 -4.12 50.78
C SER A 65 23.37 -3.85 51.97
N PRO A 66 24.45 -3.02 51.88
CA PRO A 66 24.38 -1.63 51.40
C PRO A 66 25.54 -1.11 50.53
N SER A 67 25.22 -0.03 49.80
CA SER A 67 26.12 0.93 49.10
C SER A 67 26.89 1.83 50.12
N PRO A 68 27.68 2.86 49.74
CA PRO A 68 28.32 3.20 48.46
C PRO A 68 29.80 3.64 48.60
N SER A 69 30.55 3.77 47.51
CA SER A 69 31.59 4.82 47.36
C SER A 69 32.10 4.94 45.91
N THR A 70 31.88 6.10 45.32
CA THR A 70 32.78 6.75 44.33
C THR A 70 33.65 7.75 45.12
N PRO A 71 34.74 8.39 44.61
CA PRO A 71 34.98 8.76 43.22
C PRO A 71 36.47 8.82 42.74
N THR A 72 36.65 9.37 41.52
CA THR A 72 37.88 10.00 40.95
C THR A 72 38.94 9.05 40.38
N SER A 73 39.74 9.37 39.36
CA SER A 73 39.83 10.40 38.31
C SER A 73 41.02 10.02 37.41
N ASN A 74 41.17 10.71 36.26
CA ASN A 74 42.38 10.89 35.46
C ASN A 74 42.75 9.88 34.33
N GLN A 75 42.63 10.41 33.11
CA GLN A 75 43.39 10.14 31.87
C GLN A 75 44.89 10.48 32.04
N PRO A 76 45.76 10.44 31.00
CA PRO A 76 46.02 9.46 29.91
C PRO A 76 47.53 9.10 29.83
N TYR A 77 47.95 8.13 29.00
CA TYR A 77 49.05 8.23 28.00
C TYR A 77 49.54 6.86 27.48
N SER A 78 49.78 6.87 26.16
CA SER A 78 50.64 6.05 25.30
C SER A 78 51.75 5.20 25.95
N THR A 79 51.97 3.98 25.41
CA THR A 79 53.23 3.62 24.70
C THR A 79 53.09 2.25 24.05
N ASN A 80 53.34 2.19 22.73
CA ASN A 80 53.78 0.98 22.04
C ASN A 80 55.32 1.01 22.04
N PRO A 81 56.03 -0.14 22.11
CA PRO A 81 56.66 -0.63 20.89
C PRO A 81 56.92 -2.16 20.81
N GLY A 82 56.98 -2.67 19.59
CA GLY A 82 58.11 -3.52 19.17
C GLY A 82 57.82 -4.95 18.69
N GLY A 83 58.20 -5.21 17.42
CA GLY A 83 58.48 -6.53 16.82
C GLY A 83 57.32 -7.08 15.97
N GLN A 84 57.23 -6.94 14.65
CA GLN A 84 58.20 -6.89 13.54
C GLN A 84 58.98 -8.20 13.31
N TYR A 85 58.48 -9.05 12.40
CA TYR A 85 59.18 -9.81 11.34
C TYR A 85 58.07 -10.26 10.35
N GLY A 86 58.12 -10.10 9.03
CA GLY A 86 59.17 -9.63 8.13
C GLY A 86 59.13 -10.47 6.84
N ASN A 87 58.82 -9.80 5.72
CA ASN A 87 59.22 -10.05 4.31
C ASN A 87 58.93 -11.41 3.65
N GLY A 88 58.64 -11.51 2.35
CA GLY A 88 58.65 -10.60 1.21
C GLY A 88 58.15 -11.44 0.00
N ASN A 89 58.16 -11.03 -1.28
CA ASN A 89 58.65 -9.86 -1.99
C ASN A 89 58.21 -10.01 -3.46
N GLY A 90 58.18 -8.90 -4.22
CA GLY A 90 58.32 -8.87 -5.69
C GLY A 90 57.04 -8.45 -6.46
N ASN A 91 56.90 -7.17 -6.87
CA ASN A 91 57.45 -6.46 -8.05
C ASN A 91 56.75 -6.83 -9.39
N GLY A 92 56.31 -5.92 -10.26
CA GLY A 92 56.36 -4.45 -10.27
C GLY A 92 55.79 -3.84 -11.57
N ASN A 93 55.70 -2.50 -11.59
CA ASN A 93 55.56 -1.51 -12.70
C ASN A 93 54.41 -1.68 -13.72
N GLY A 94 53.56 -0.68 -14.04
CA GLY A 94 53.71 0.78 -14.03
C GLY A 94 54.02 1.29 -15.43
N HIS A 95 53.08 1.98 -16.11
CA HIS A 95 53.31 3.02 -17.13
C HIS A 95 52.05 3.90 -17.30
N ASN A 96 52.31 5.19 -17.51
CA ASN A 96 51.40 6.33 -17.63
C ASN A 96 51.24 6.70 -19.13
N GLY A 97 50.14 7.37 -19.51
CA GLY A 97 49.96 7.88 -20.88
C GLY A 97 48.68 8.69 -21.07
N ASN A 98 48.84 10.02 -21.12
CA ASN A 98 47.85 11.06 -21.39
C ASN A 98 47.93 11.53 -22.86
N GLY A 99 46.86 12.16 -23.38
CA GLY A 99 46.78 12.92 -24.66
C GLY A 99 45.80 12.29 -25.65
N GLY A 100 44.62 12.85 -25.94
CA GLY A 100 44.35 14.08 -26.73
C GLY A 100 43.94 13.67 -28.16
N GLY A 101 42.98 14.22 -28.91
CA GLY A 101 42.01 15.31 -28.82
C GLY A 101 41.37 15.47 -30.24
N GLY A 102 40.10 15.91 -30.32
CA GLY A 102 39.40 16.47 -31.50
C GLY A 102 39.04 15.51 -32.65
N ASN A 103 38.07 15.74 -33.54
CA ASN A 103 36.99 16.73 -33.75
C ASN A 103 36.22 16.25 -35.02
N GLY A 104 34.92 16.57 -35.18
CA GLY A 104 34.42 16.97 -36.51
C GLY A 104 33.12 16.37 -37.06
N SER A 105 32.14 17.28 -37.24
CA SER A 105 30.98 17.33 -38.16
C SER A 105 29.76 16.46 -37.87
N SER A 106 28.57 17.00 -37.58
CA SER A 106 27.74 18.02 -38.28
C SER A 106 27.16 17.52 -39.60
N TYR A 107 25.85 17.24 -39.59
CA TYR A 107 24.98 17.34 -40.77
C TYR A 107 23.86 18.34 -40.44
N SER A 108 23.84 19.41 -41.23
CA SER A 108 22.79 20.42 -41.32
C SER A 108 21.86 20.04 -42.48
N GLY A 109 20.56 20.23 -42.28
CA GLY A 109 19.56 20.26 -43.33
C GLY A 109 18.53 21.33 -43.03
N THR A 110 18.58 22.43 -43.78
CA THR A 110 17.64 23.57 -43.78
C THR A 110 16.78 23.55 -45.04
N GLY A 111 15.54 24.04 -44.95
CA GLY A 111 14.65 24.34 -46.08
C GLY A 111 13.16 24.31 -45.67
N ASN A 112 12.62 25.35 -45.06
CA ASN A 112 11.96 26.56 -45.62
C ASN A 112 10.48 26.35 -46.02
N GLY A 113 9.60 27.21 -45.49
CA GLY A 113 8.14 27.04 -45.48
C GLY A 113 7.34 27.77 -46.57
N SER A 114 6.01 27.68 -46.49
CA SER A 114 5.06 28.68 -47.02
C SER A 114 3.64 28.45 -46.45
N THR A 115 2.99 29.56 -46.11
CA THR A 115 1.58 29.80 -45.68
C THR A 115 0.59 29.47 -46.81
N THR A 116 -0.75 29.32 -46.70
CA THR A 116 -1.82 29.98 -45.92
C THR A 116 -3.15 29.26 -46.28
N THR A 117 -4.15 29.17 -45.39
CA THR A 117 -5.57 29.56 -45.66
C THR A 117 -6.45 29.35 -44.42
N ASN A 118 -7.14 30.43 -44.04
CA ASN A 118 -8.18 30.51 -43.02
C ASN A 118 -9.52 29.96 -43.55
N GLN A 119 -10.26 29.23 -42.70
CA GLN A 119 -11.73 29.21 -42.67
C GLN A 119 -12.16 29.12 -41.20
N THR A 120 -13.17 29.90 -40.83
CA THR A 120 -13.54 30.24 -39.45
C THR A 120 -14.98 29.79 -39.13
N TYR A 121 -15.24 29.50 -37.84
CA TYR A 121 -16.52 29.51 -37.08
C TYR A 121 -17.34 28.19 -36.91
N PRO A 122 -18.14 28.02 -35.83
CA PRO A 122 -17.72 27.76 -34.43
C PRO A 122 -18.57 26.66 -33.72
N THR A 123 -18.18 26.22 -32.51
CA THR A 123 -19.01 26.05 -31.28
C THR A 123 -18.47 24.96 -30.32
N THR A 124 -18.01 25.43 -29.15
CA THR A 124 -18.16 24.88 -27.79
C THR A 124 -18.32 23.37 -27.59
N ASN A 125 -17.32 22.75 -26.95
CA ASN A 125 -17.54 22.00 -25.71
C ASN A 125 -16.23 21.80 -24.92
N SER A 126 -16.31 22.07 -23.61
CA SER A 126 -15.23 22.06 -22.63
C SER A 126 -14.39 20.78 -22.66
N GLN A 127 -13.10 20.94 -22.93
CA GLN A 127 -12.05 20.04 -22.47
C GLN A 127 -11.42 20.63 -21.22
N THR A 128 -11.54 19.96 -20.08
CA THR A 128 -10.61 20.14 -18.96
C THR A 128 -9.67 18.94 -18.97
N SER A 129 -8.65 19.02 -19.82
CA SER A 129 -7.44 18.22 -19.70
C SER A 129 -6.74 18.65 -18.40
N GLY A 130 -6.64 17.74 -17.44
CA GLY A 130 -5.90 17.97 -16.21
C GLY A 130 -4.41 18.08 -16.53
N ASN A 131 -3.85 19.28 -16.34
CA ASN A 131 -2.41 19.47 -16.45
C ASN A 131 -1.69 18.64 -15.37
N HIS A 132 -0.86 17.71 -15.83
CA HIS A 132 0.04 16.89 -15.05
C HIS A 132 1.11 17.77 -14.37
N VAL A 133 1.10 17.81 -13.03
CA VAL A 133 2.07 18.57 -12.23
C VAL A 133 3.14 17.62 -11.70
N THR A 134 4.36 17.75 -12.22
CA THR A 134 5.57 17.16 -11.64
C THR A 134 6.03 17.97 -10.41
N PRO A 135 6.35 17.35 -9.27
CA PRO A 135 6.92 18.07 -8.13
C PRO A 135 8.35 18.52 -8.43
N SER A 136 8.57 19.84 -8.44
CA SER A 136 9.91 20.44 -8.32
C SER A 136 10.18 20.70 -6.83
N SER A 137 11.40 20.45 -6.36
CA SER A 137 11.84 20.80 -5.00
C SER A 137 11.86 22.32 -4.74
N THR A 138 11.52 23.13 -5.74
CA THR A 138 11.34 24.59 -5.68
C THR A 138 10.03 25.07 -6.32
N GLY A 139 9.07 24.19 -6.63
CA GLY A 139 7.79 24.52 -7.26
C GLY A 139 6.62 24.65 -6.29
N THR A 140 5.69 25.55 -6.56
CA THR A 140 4.41 25.65 -5.85
C THR A 140 3.69 24.30 -5.91
N GLN A 141 3.45 23.70 -4.75
CA GLN A 141 2.76 22.43 -4.60
C GLN A 141 1.36 22.50 -5.23
N ALA A 142 0.90 21.39 -5.83
CA ALA A 142 -0.46 21.29 -6.34
C ALA A 142 -1.48 21.61 -5.22
N PRO A 143 -2.62 22.26 -5.53
CA PRO A 143 -3.65 22.51 -4.52
C PRO A 143 -4.09 21.23 -3.82
N LEU A 144 -4.18 21.28 -2.49
CA LEU A 144 -4.70 20.17 -1.69
C LEU A 144 -6.19 19.90 -2.03
N PRO A 145 -6.66 18.65 -1.89
CA PRO A 145 -8.08 18.35 -1.93
C PRO A 145 -8.87 19.17 -0.88
N PRO A 146 -10.18 19.40 -1.09
CA PRO A 146 -11.03 20.03 -0.08
C PRO A 146 -11.08 19.19 1.20
N GLY A 147 -10.97 19.84 2.35
CA GLY A 147 -11.11 19.19 3.66
C GLY A 147 -10.38 19.96 4.75
N LYS A 148 -10.55 19.52 6.00
CA LYS A 148 -9.79 20.09 7.13
C LYS A 148 -8.35 19.57 7.06
N VAL A 149 -7.40 20.48 6.85
CA VAL A 149 -5.98 20.10 6.79
C VAL A 149 -5.45 19.77 8.20
N VAL A 150 -4.81 18.61 8.32
CA VAL A 150 -4.18 18.12 9.55
C VAL A 150 -2.74 17.67 9.29
N THR A 151 -1.95 17.55 10.36
CA THR A 151 -0.53 17.13 10.31
C THR A 151 -0.18 16.33 11.56
N ALA A 152 0.84 15.49 11.49
CA ALA A 152 1.45 14.84 12.65
C ALA A 152 2.98 15.07 12.67
N PRO A 153 3.67 14.87 13.81
CA PRO A 153 5.12 14.90 13.85
C PRO A 153 5.73 13.84 12.90
N ALA A 154 6.66 14.28 12.06
CA ALA A 154 7.43 13.42 11.18
C ALA A 154 8.43 12.55 11.96
N GLY A 155 9.01 11.55 11.29
CA GLY A 155 9.96 10.59 11.87
C GLY A 155 9.33 9.25 12.20
N ILE A 156 9.88 8.57 13.21
CA ILE A 156 9.48 7.21 13.59
C ILE A 156 8.09 7.23 14.23
N GLN A 157 7.17 6.45 13.66
CA GLN A 157 5.82 6.24 14.15
C GLN A 157 5.72 4.87 14.82
N ASN A 158 5.35 4.84 16.09
CA ASN A 158 5.13 3.58 16.82
C ASN A 158 3.64 3.25 16.99
N LYS A 159 2.76 4.05 16.38
CA LYS A 159 1.30 3.86 16.35
C LYS A 159 0.77 4.39 15.02
N PRO A 160 -0.34 3.84 14.51
CA PRO A 160 -0.92 4.33 13.26
C PRO A 160 -1.30 5.80 13.38
N ILE A 161 -1.09 6.55 12.30
CA ILE A 161 -1.62 7.91 12.16
C ILE A 161 -3.01 7.79 11.55
N VAL A 162 -4.02 8.31 12.24
CA VAL A 162 -5.39 8.30 11.74
C VAL A 162 -5.67 9.60 10.99
N VAL A 163 -6.17 9.48 9.76
CA VAL A 163 -6.74 10.57 8.98
C VAL A 163 -8.25 10.42 9.02
N HIS A 164 -8.92 11.24 9.83
CA HIS A 164 -10.34 11.08 10.04
C HIS A 164 -11.16 11.51 8.82
N LYS A 165 -12.45 11.13 8.84
CA LYS A 165 -13.41 11.41 7.79
C LYS A 165 -13.38 12.87 7.33
N GLY A 166 -13.06 13.07 6.04
CA GLY A 166 -13.01 14.39 5.40
C GLY A 166 -11.80 15.25 5.77
N GLU A 167 -10.83 14.70 6.52
CA GLU A 167 -9.56 15.37 6.78
C GLU A 167 -8.57 15.17 5.62
N VAL A 168 -7.69 16.15 5.46
CA VAL A 168 -6.58 16.11 4.52
C VAL A 168 -5.31 16.14 5.34
N PHE A 169 -4.64 15.00 5.45
CA PHE A 169 -3.31 14.95 6.02
C PHE A 169 -2.30 15.50 5.01
N ASP A 170 -1.67 16.63 5.33
CA ASP A 170 -0.61 17.21 4.50
C ASP A 170 0.76 17.01 5.16
N GLY A 171 1.52 16.04 4.64
CA GLY A 171 2.86 15.75 5.10
C GLY A 171 3.88 16.83 4.77
N LYS A 172 3.59 17.80 3.88
CA LYS A 172 4.52 18.87 3.46
C LYS A 172 5.89 18.34 3.02
N GLY A 173 5.91 17.17 2.39
CA GLY A 173 7.11 16.48 1.94
C GLY A 173 7.94 15.84 3.06
N GLN A 174 7.45 15.80 4.29
CA GLN A 174 8.15 15.19 5.42
C GLN A 174 8.11 13.66 5.37
N THR A 175 9.07 13.02 6.06
CA THR A 175 9.23 11.56 6.09
C THR A 175 8.62 10.95 7.35
N TYR A 176 7.83 9.90 7.18
CA TYR A 176 7.19 9.10 8.23
C TYR A 176 7.68 7.66 8.09
N ILE A 177 8.24 7.12 9.18
CA ILE A 177 8.97 5.85 9.17
C ILE A 177 8.21 4.89 10.09
N GLY A 178 7.89 3.69 9.61
CA GLY A 178 7.28 2.68 10.46
C GLY A 178 8.26 2.20 11.53
N GLY A 179 7.90 2.39 12.80
CA GLY A 179 8.67 1.94 13.96
C GLY A 179 8.29 0.53 14.41
N PRO A 180 9.03 -0.03 15.38
CA PRO A 180 8.79 -1.38 15.90
C PRO A 180 7.41 -1.57 16.54
N GLY A 181 6.74 -0.48 16.95
CA GLY A 181 5.35 -0.55 17.42
C GLY A 181 4.32 -0.85 16.32
N LEU A 182 4.72 -0.72 15.04
CA LEU A 182 3.88 -1.04 13.89
C LEU A 182 4.23 -2.38 13.26
N GLY A 183 5.51 -2.73 13.21
CA GLY A 183 5.98 -3.94 12.55
C GLY A 183 7.39 -3.75 12.03
N ASP A 184 8.02 -4.84 11.59
CA ASP A 184 9.39 -4.84 11.07
C ASP A 184 9.47 -4.58 9.55
N GLY A 185 8.33 -4.48 8.88
CA GLY A 185 8.18 -4.31 7.45
C GLY A 185 8.43 -5.57 6.63
N SER A 186 8.48 -6.74 7.27
CA SER A 186 8.57 -8.04 6.59
C SER A 186 7.25 -8.42 5.90
N GLN A 187 7.17 -9.62 5.35
CA GLN A 187 5.93 -10.16 4.76
C GLN A 187 5.00 -10.79 5.82
N ASN A 188 5.10 -10.35 7.08
CA ASN A 188 4.22 -10.80 8.16
C ASN A 188 2.86 -10.09 8.07
N GLU A 189 1.77 -10.87 8.06
CA GLU A 189 0.38 -10.39 7.88
C GLU A 189 -0.26 -9.74 9.13
N HIS A 190 0.46 -9.58 10.24
CA HIS A 190 -0.08 -9.06 11.51
C HIS A 190 0.47 -7.70 11.90
N GLN A 191 1.09 -7.02 10.95
CA GLN A 191 1.63 -5.68 11.14
C GLN A 191 0.51 -4.64 11.18
N GLN A 192 0.79 -3.52 11.82
CA GLN A 192 -0.12 -2.38 11.92
C GLN A 192 0.18 -1.39 10.79
N PRO A 193 -0.84 -0.71 10.26
CA PRO A 193 -0.63 0.30 9.25
C PRO A 193 0.13 1.52 9.78
N LEU A 194 0.90 2.17 8.91
CA LEU A 194 1.48 3.48 9.20
C LEU A 194 0.39 4.56 9.21
N PHE A 195 -0.57 4.46 8.29
CA PHE A 195 -1.74 5.35 8.22
C PHE A 195 -3.04 4.55 8.12
N VAL A 196 -4.04 4.95 8.89
CA VAL A 196 -5.44 4.57 8.67
C VAL A 196 -6.19 5.78 8.13
N VAL A 197 -6.73 5.66 6.92
CA VAL A 197 -7.50 6.72 6.25
C VAL A 197 -8.97 6.33 6.28
N GLU A 198 -9.75 7.06 7.06
CA GLU A 198 -11.20 6.90 7.10
C GLU A 198 -11.86 7.34 5.79
N ASP A 199 -13.12 6.94 5.60
CA ASP A 199 -13.94 7.33 4.45
C ASP A 199 -13.98 8.86 4.23
N GLY A 200 -13.60 9.28 3.03
CA GLY A 200 -13.45 10.68 2.59
C GLY A 200 -12.12 11.32 2.96
N GLY A 201 -11.21 10.62 3.64
CA GLY A 201 -9.89 11.14 4.02
C GLY A 201 -8.92 11.26 2.84
N SER A 202 -7.92 12.14 2.97
CA SER A 202 -6.86 12.31 1.96
C SER A 202 -5.49 12.36 2.60
N LEU A 203 -4.52 11.65 2.00
CA LEU A 203 -3.11 11.64 2.36
C LEU A 203 -2.32 12.36 1.26
N CYS A 204 -1.66 13.47 1.59
CA CYS A 204 -1.00 14.33 0.62
C CYS A 204 0.45 14.62 1.01
N ASN A 205 1.35 14.61 0.03
CA ASN A 205 2.73 15.10 0.18
C ASN A 205 3.51 14.37 1.30
N VAL A 206 3.34 13.05 1.40
CA VAL A 206 3.97 12.23 2.43
C VAL A 206 5.12 11.44 1.83
N GLN A 207 6.28 11.46 2.47
CA GLN A 207 7.32 10.46 2.23
C GLN A 207 7.18 9.36 3.28
N MET A 208 7.14 8.10 2.86
CA MET A 208 7.10 6.93 3.73
C MET A 208 8.35 6.09 3.52
N ASP A 209 8.78 5.41 4.56
CA ASP A 209 9.97 4.56 4.50
C ASP A 209 9.83 3.38 5.48
N GLY A 210 9.48 2.21 4.94
CA GLY A 210 9.46 0.93 5.66
C GLY A 210 8.56 0.86 6.90
N GLY A 211 8.57 -0.34 7.51
CA GLY A 211 7.91 -0.67 8.77
C GLY A 211 6.38 -0.72 8.70
N GLY A 212 5.79 -1.67 9.41
CA GLY A 212 4.34 -1.84 9.44
C GLY A 212 3.73 -2.26 8.10
N ASP A 213 2.46 -1.90 7.90
CA ASP A 213 1.64 -2.31 6.76
C ASP A 213 1.09 -1.11 5.95
N GLY A 214 1.98 -0.20 5.54
CA GLY A 214 1.64 0.88 4.61
C GLY A 214 0.44 1.76 5.01
N VAL A 215 -0.45 2.03 4.05
CA VAL A 215 -1.61 2.90 4.19
C VAL A 215 -2.90 2.11 4.00
N HIS A 216 -3.76 2.07 5.01
CA HIS A 216 -5.07 1.44 4.92
C HIS A 216 -6.14 2.47 4.56
N PHE A 217 -6.89 2.21 3.49
CA PHE A 217 -8.10 2.95 3.15
C PHE A 217 -9.32 2.18 3.63
N MET A 218 -9.98 2.70 4.66
CA MET A 218 -11.21 2.08 5.18
C MET A 218 -12.38 2.22 4.20
N GLY A 219 -12.44 3.33 3.47
CA GLY A 219 -13.49 3.66 2.52
C GLY A 219 -12.97 4.52 1.36
N SER A 220 -13.78 5.45 0.87
CA SER A 220 -13.31 6.33 -0.20
C SER A 220 -12.16 7.19 0.28
N GLY A 221 -11.17 7.48 -0.56
CA GLY A 221 -10.04 8.29 -0.14
C GLY A 221 -9.08 8.62 -1.26
N ARG A 222 -8.11 9.49 -0.96
CA ARG A 222 -7.12 9.95 -1.93
C ARG A 222 -5.72 9.86 -1.36
N MET A 223 -4.77 9.43 -2.18
CA MET A 223 -3.34 9.51 -1.93
C MET A 223 -2.71 10.34 -3.04
N VAL A 224 -2.12 11.48 -2.70
CA VAL A 224 -1.66 12.46 -3.69
C VAL A 224 -0.22 12.86 -3.42
N ASN A 225 0.63 12.79 -4.45
CA ASN A 225 2.02 13.24 -4.37
C ASN A 225 2.79 12.60 -3.20
N CYS A 226 2.58 11.30 -2.98
CA CYS A 226 3.24 10.55 -1.92
C CYS A 226 4.34 9.65 -2.50
N VAL A 227 5.40 9.45 -1.71
CA VAL A 227 6.51 8.57 -2.09
C VAL A 227 6.69 7.52 -1.01
N ASN A 228 6.54 6.25 -1.34
CA ASN A 228 6.98 5.15 -0.49
C ASN A 228 8.37 4.68 -0.97
N LYS A 229 9.40 4.96 -0.17
CA LYS A 229 10.81 4.67 -0.51
C LYS A 229 11.14 3.19 -0.42
N ASN A 230 10.53 2.50 0.54
CA ASN A 230 10.70 1.08 0.78
C ASN A 230 9.36 0.54 1.24
N VAL A 231 8.61 -0.02 0.29
CA VAL A 231 7.35 -0.69 0.59
C VAL A 231 7.62 -1.85 1.55
N SER A 232 6.78 -1.96 2.59
CA SER A 232 6.88 -2.96 3.63
C SER A 232 6.18 -4.27 3.24
N GLU A 233 5.14 -4.70 3.97
CA GLU A 233 4.30 -5.83 3.55
C GLU A 233 3.58 -5.46 2.25
N ASP A 234 2.69 -4.49 2.34
CA ASP A 234 2.08 -3.78 1.22
C ASP A 234 2.25 -2.25 1.34
N ALA A 235 2.09 -1.51 0.24
CA ALA A 235 2.15 -0.05 0.30
C ALA A 235 0.79 0.56 0.66
N ILE A 236 -0.27 -0.06 0.13
CA ILE A 236 -1.66 0.34 0.28
C ILE A 236 -2.51 -0.91 0.44
N THR A 237 -3.42 -0.85 1.41
CA THR A 237 -4.49 -1.83 1.59
C THR A 237 -5.83 -1.14 1.39
N VAL A 238 -6.61 -1.57 0.40
CA VAL A 238 -8.03 -1.24 0.31
C VAL A 238 -8.79 -2.23 1.18
N ASN A 239 -9.46 -1.72 2.21
CA ASN A 239 -9.98 -2.57 3.26
C ASN A 239 -11.18 -3.41 2.83
N GLY A 240 -11.13 -4.69 3.18
CA GLY A 240 -12.31 -5.55 3.29
C GLY A 240 -12.97 -5.44 4.66
N ALA A 241 -14.00 -6.25 4.89
CA ALA A 241 -14.71 -6.30 6.18
C ALA A 241 -13.78 -6.59 7.36
N GLY A 242 -12.84 -7.53 7.19
CA GLY A 242 -11.87 -7.90 8.23
C GLY A 242 -10.93 -6.74 8.61
N ASN A 243 -10.38 -6.04 7.63
CA ASN A 243 -9.53 -4.87 7.87
C ASN A 243 -10.34 -3.74 8.52
N ASN A 244 -11.56 -3.47 8.05
CA ASN A 244 -12.42 -2.43 8.63
C ASN A 244 -12.80 -2.71 10.10
N ALA A 245 -13.02 -3.97 10.48
CA ALA A 245 -13.27 -4.35 11.87
C ALA A 245 -12.05 -4.13 12.79
N HIS A 246 -10.84 -4.19 12.23
CA HIS A 246 -9.61 -3.89 12.95
C HIS A 246 -9.36 -2.37 13.01
N ASP A 247 -9.38 -1.72 11.85
CA ASP A 247 -8.96 -0.33 11.68
C ASP A 247 -9.97 0.66 12.27
N SER A 248 -11.25 0.32 12.33
CA SER A 248 -12.26 1.10 13.06
C SER A 248 -11.94 1.23 14.55
N LYS A 249 -11.30 0.22 15.16
CA LYS A 249 -10.86 0.27 16.57
C LYS A 249 -9.66 1.19 16.74
N ILE A 250 -8.74 1.19 15.78
CA ILE A 250 -7.60 2.11 15.75
C ILE A 250 -8.09 3.55 15.60
N ALA A 251 -9.00 3.76 14.64
CA ALA A 251 -9.55 5.06 14.30
C ALA A 251 -10.57 5.59 15.33
N GLY A 252 -11.15 4.70 16.16
CA GLY A 252 -12.19 5.06 17.12
C GLY A 252 -13.52 5.39 16.47
N CYS A 253 -13.80 4.80 15.30
CA CYS A 253 -15.01 5.02 14.51
C CYS A 253 -15.81 3.72 14.29
N GLY A 254 -16.90 3.78 13.52
CA GLY A 254 -17.69 2.60 13.15
C GLY A 254 -17.14 1.89 11.91
N GLU A 255 -17.47 0.61 11.75
CA GLU A 255 -17.04 -0.22 10.61
C GLU A 255 -17.76 0.12 9.28
N THR A 256 -18.90 0.81 9.36
CA THR A 256 -19.79 1.00 8.21
C THR A 256 -19.23 1.99 7.20
N ILE A 257 -18.97 1.49 6.00
CA ILE A 257 -18.66 2.29 4.81
C ILE A 257 -19.90 2.37 3.93
N ASN A 258 -20.25 3.57 3.48
CA ASN A 258 -21.45 3.77 2.67
C ASN A 258 -21.11 3.69 1.18
N GLY A 259 -21.79 2.79 0.47
CA GLY A 259 -21.60 2.60 -0.96
C GLY A 259 -20.28 1.90 -1.29
N ARG A 260 -19.94 1.94 -2.59
CA ARG A 260 -18.67 1.40 -3.09
C ARG A 260 -17.56 2.43 -2.84
N PRO A 261 -16.49 2.07 -2.10
CA PRO A 261 -15.33 2.94 -1.92
C PRO A 261 -14.72 3.36 -3.26
N LYS A 262 -14.30 4.63 -3.36
CA LYS A 262 -13.41 5.09 -4.43
C LYS A 262 -12.05 5.49 -3.87
N VAL A 263 -10.98 4.81 -4.28
CA VAL A 263 -9.61 5.10 -3.84
C VAL A 263 -8.81 5.68 -5.01
N GLU A 264 -8.32 6.91 -4.86
CA GLU A 264 -7.59 7.61 -5.92
C GLU A 264 -6.11 7.79 -5.54
N ILE A 265 -5.20 7.15 -6.28
CA ILE A 265 -3.75 7.20 -6.09
C ILE A 265 -3.15 8.02 -7.23
N ILE A 266 -2.70 9.23 -6.92
CA ILE A 266 -2.37 10.26 -7.91
C ILE A 266 -0.94 10.75 -7.71
N ASN A 267 -0.14 10.73 -8.78
CA ASN A 267 1.24 11.21 -8.81
C ASN A 267 2.11 10.64 -7.69
N CYS A 268 1.91 9.35 -7.36
CA CYS A 268 2.64 8.68 -6.29
C CYS A 268 3.81 7.85 -6.84
N THR A 269 4.81 7.60 -6.01
CA THR A 269 5.92 6.70 -6.34
C THR A 269 6.07 5.62 -5.28
N PHE A 270 6.16 4.36 -5.70
CA PHE A 270 6.37 3.22 -4.81
C PHE A 270 7.63 2.47 -5.24
N ASN A 271 8.54 2.20 -4.29
CA ASN A 271 9.79 1.52 -4.59
C ASN A 271 9.96 0.30 -3.68
N ASN A 272 10.61 -0.72 -4.23
CA ASN A 272 11.11 -1.89 -3.50
C ASN A 272 10.00 -2.72 -2.81
N ALA A 273 8.83 -2.88 -3.44
CA ALA A 273 7.82 -3.82 -2.93
C ALA A 273 8.31 -5.26 -3.10
N SER A 274 8.32 -6.01 -1.99
CA SER A 274 8.74 -7.42 -2.02
C SER A 274 7.71 -8.28 -2.77
N ASP A 275 6.43 -8.05 -2.50
CA ASP A 275 5.31 -8.67 -3.21
C ASP A 275 4.37 -7.63 -3.83
N LYS A 276 3.50 -6.97 -3.05
CA LYS A 276 2.38 -6.19 -3.61
C LYS A 276 2.56 -4.70 -3.32
N VAL A 277 2.14 -3.84 -4.26
CA VAL A 277 2.01 -2.39 -3.97
C VAL A 277 0.63 -2.12 -3.40
N VAL A 278 -0.42 -2.58 -4.08
CA VAL A 278 -1.80 -2.47 -3.62
C VAL A 278 -2.36 -3.87 -3.35
N GLN A 279 -2.81 -4.08 -2.13
CA GLN A 279 -3.67 -5.18 -1.75
C GLN A 279 -5.11 -4.71 -1.66
N ASP A 280 -6.01 -5.44 -2.32
CA ASP A 280 -7.41 -5.10 -2.40
C ASP A 280 -8.26 -6.19 -1.75
N ASN A 281 -8.68 -5.93 -0.52
CA ASN A 281 -9.40 -6.86 0.34
C ASN A 281 -10.94 -6.71 0.26
N GLY A 282 -11.45 -5.73 -0.50
CA GLY A 282 -12.88 -5.48 -0.61
C GLY A 282 -13.22 -4.70 -1.88
N SER A 283 -14.43 -4.91 -2.41
CA SER A 283 -14.86 -4.30 -3.67
C SER A 283 -14.76 -2.76 -3.66
N ALA A 284 -13.97 -2.20 -4.57
CA ALA A 284 -13.75 -0.76 -4.68
C ALA A 284 -13.54 -0.30 -6.14
N ASP A 285 -13.73 0.99 -6.39
CA ASP A 285 -13.26 1.63 -7.61
C ASP A 285 -11.91 2.30 -7.32
N VAL A 286 -10.86 1.83 -7.96
CA VAL A 286 -9.48 2.30 -7.72
C VAL A 286 -8.96 3.00 -8.97
N VAL A 287 -8.34 4.15 -8.77
CA VAL A 287 -7.68 4.92 -9.84
C VAL A 287 -6.21 5.07 -9.51
N MET A 288 -5.35 4.74 -10.46
CA MET A 288 -3.91 5.02 -10.45
C MET A 288 -3.60 5.97 -11.61
N SER A 289 -3.25 7.21 -11.30
CA SER A 289 -2.95 8.24 -12.31
C SER A 289 -1.59 8.89 -12.06
N GLY A 290 -0.70 8.88 -13.06
CA GLY A 290 0.65 9.45 -12.89
C GLY A 290 1.53 8.67 -11.91
N VAL A 291 1.22 7.40 -11.64
CA VAL A 291 1.93 6.59 -10.65
C VAL A 291 3.20 5.99 -11.26
N THR A 292 4.28 6.00 -10.48
CA THR A 292 5.52 5.27 -10.78
C THR A 292 5.71 4.13 -9.77
N VAL A 293 6.03 2.94 -10.26
CA VAL A 293 6.44 1.79 -9.44
C VAL A 293 7.82 1.34 -9.90
N ASN A 294 8.75 1.17 -8.96
CA ASN A 294 10.09 0.63 -9.23
C ASN A 294 10.34 -0.59 -8.32
N GLY A 295 10.16 -1.78 -8.88
CA GLY A 295 10.29 -3.04 -8.17
C GLY A 295 9.03 -3.43 -7.41
N ALA A 296 8.34 -4.45 -7.91
CA ALA A 296 7.24 -5.13 -7.22
C ALA A 296 7.09 -6.56 -7.73
N GLY A 297 6.48 -7.44 -6.93
CA GLY A 297 5.90 -8.67 -7.45
C GLY A 297 4.68 -8.36 -8.32
N LYS A 298 3.68 -7.73 -7.70
CA LYS A 298 2.40 -7.35 -8.28
C LYS A 298 2.12 -5.88 -7.98
N VAL A 299 1.64 -5.11 -8.95
CA VAL A 299 1.25 -3.72 -8.67
C VAL A 299 -0.09 -3.67 -7.95
N PHE A 300 -1.07 -4.44 -8.41
CA PHE A 300 -2.40 -4.52 -7.82
C PHE A 300 -2.83 -5.98 -7.70
N ARG A 301 -3.26 -6.37 -6.50
CA ARG A 301 -3.71 -7.72 -6.19
C ARG A 301 -5.02 -7.68 -5.41
N THR A 302 -6.10 -8.21 -5.98
CA THR A 302 -7.28 -8.56 -5.17
C THR A 302 -6.94 -9.70 -4.22
N ASN A 303 -7.63 -9.80 -3.09
CA ASN A 303 -7.34 -10.86 -2.12
C ASN A 303 -7.41 -12.25 -2.76
N GLY A 304 -6.43 -13.09 -2.45
CA GLY A 304 -6.24 -14.36 -3.14
C GLY A 304 -7.35 -15.36 -2.84
N GLY A 305 -7.84 -16.04 -3.87
CA GLY A 305 -8.89 -17.06 -3.74
C GLY A 305 -10.30 -16.50 -3.47
N HIS A 306 -10.46 -15.18 -3.34
CA HIS A 306 -11.75 -14.54 -3.18
C HIS A 306 -12.42 -14.32 -4.55
N ASP A 307 -13.60 -14.88 -4.74
CA ASP A 307 -14.43 -14.70 -5.94
C ASP A 307 -15.50 -13.61 -5.79
N ASP A 308 -15.70 -13.12 -4.56
CA ASP A 308 -16.70 -12.13 -4.18
C ASP A 308 -16.26 -10.68 -4.41
N ILE A 309 -14.95 -10.44 -4.63
CA ILE A 309 -14.40 -9.10 -4.87
C ILE A 309 -14.77 -8.60 -6.28
N ASP A 310 -15.38 -7.43 -6.33
CA ASP A 310 -15.86 -6.77 -7.54
C ASP A 310 -15.25 -5.38 -7.66
N SER A 311 -13.93 -5.32 -7.84
CA SER A 311 -13.20 -4.06 -7.92
C SER A 311 -12.96 -3.63 -9.37
N THR A 312 -13.00 -2.33 -9.62
CA THR A 312 -12.59 -1.76 -10.91
C THR A 312 -11.28 -1.00 -10.72
N LEU A 313 -10.28 -1.27 -11.55
CA LEU A 313 -9.02 -0.55 -11.55
C LEU A 313 -8.87 0.26 -12.84
N GLU A 314 -8.68 1.56 -12.73
CA GLU A 314 -8.29 2.42 -13.85
C GLU A 314 -6.83 2.85 -13.70
N ILE A 315 -6.01 2.57 -14.72
CA ILE A 315 -4.60 2.98 -14.80
C ILE A 315 -4.44 3.96 -15.96
N GLU A 316 -3.91 5.14 -15.64
CA GLU A 316 -3.66 6.20 -16.61
C GLU A 316 -2.29 6.85 -16.40
N ASN A 317 -1.53 7.03 -17.48
CA ASN A 317 -0.26 7.79 -17.47
C ASN A 317 0.75 7.25 -16.43
N CYS A 318 0.84 5.93 -16.29
CA CYS A 318 1.68 5.29 -15.28
C CYS A 318 2.93 4.65 -15.87
N GLN A 319 3.97 4.48 -15.04
CA GLN A 319 5.19 3.78 -15.39
C GLN A 319 5.53 2.73 -14.32
N PHE A 320 5.53 1.46 -14.68
CA PHE A 320 5.81 0.36 -13.77
C PHE A 320 7.05 -0.41 -14.24
N ASN A 321 8.14 -0.25 -13.51
CA ASN A 321 9.44 -0.84 -13.84
C ASN A 321 9.79 -1.94 -12.84
N GLN A 322 10.50 -2.96 -13.31
CA GLN A 322 10.97 -4.10 -12.54
C GLN A 322 9.83 -4.88 -11.87
N ILE A 323 8.74 -5.10 -12.62
CA ILE A 323 7.59 -5.89 -12.14
C ILE A 323 7.85 -7.37 -12.39
N LYS A 324 7.80 -8.19 -11.34
CA LYS A 324 8.22 -9.60 -11.42
C LYS A 324 7.12 -10.54 -11.90
N GLU A 325 5.85 -10.23 -11.65
CA GLU A 325 4.71 -11.08 -12.02
C GLU A 325 3.73 -10.31 -12.91
N SER A 326 2.99 -9.35 -12.34
CA SER A 326 1.94 -8.69 -13.10
C SER A 326 1.58 -7.29 -12.63
N VAL A 327 1.00 -6.48 -13.52
CA VAL A 327 0.39 -5.21 -13.12
C VAL A 327 -0.90 -5.45 -12.34
N PHE A 328 -1.85 -6.18 -12.89
CA PHE A 328 -3.12 -6.49 -12.23
C PHE A 328 -3.30 -8.01 -12.10
N ARG A 329 -3.47 -8.49 -10.87
CA ARG A 329 -3.72 -9.90 -10.56
C ARG A 329 -5.04 -10.04 -9.82
N THR A 330 -5.94 -10.85 -10.35
CA THR A 330 -7.19 -11.21 -9.68
C THR A 330 -7.53 -12.69 -9.84
N ASP A 331 -8.19 -13.25 -8.84
CA ASP A 331 -8.92 -14.52 -8.96
C ASP A 331 -10.44 -14.30 -9.06
N ALA A 332 -10.91 -13.08 -8.76
CA ALA A 332 -12.30 -12.73 -8.77
C ALA A 332 -12.80 -12.47 -10.20
N PRO A 333 -13.90 -13.11 -10.64
CA PRO A 333 -14.40 -13.00 -12.02
C PRO A 333 -15.00 -11.63 -12.35
N ASN A 334 -15.44 -10.87 -11.34
CA ASN A 334 -16.09 -9.57 -11.54
C ASN A 334 -15.10 -8.39 -11.47
N SER A 335 -13.91 -8.60 -10.91
CA SER A 335 -12.92 -7.52 -10.83
C SER A 335 -12.31 -7.24 -12.21
N THR A 336 -12.21 -5.96 -12.58
CA THR A 336 -11.78 -5.53 -13.93
C THR A 336 -10.68 -4.49 -13.87
N VAL A 337 -9.95 -4.35 -14.97
CA VAL A 337 -8.94 -3.32 -15.16
C VAL A 337 -9.02 -2.66 -16.53
N LYS A 338 -8.84 -1.35 -16.55
CA LYS A 338 -8.66 -0.55 -17.76
C LYS A 338 -7.31 0.14 -17.71
N MET A 339 -6.52 -0.03 -18.77
CA MET A 339 -5.16 0.52 -18.88
C MET A 339 -5.08 1.49 -20.06
N SER A 340 -4.49 2.65 -19.82
CA SER A 340 -4.21 3.63 -20.87
C SER A 340 -2.92 4.38 -20.57
N ASN A 341 -2.10 4.59 -21.60
CA ASN A 341 -0.78 5.21 -21.49
C ASN A 341 0.07 4.62 -20.34
N LEU A 342 0.10 3.29 -20.26
CA LEU A 342 0.91 2.54 -19.31
C LEU A 342 2.20 2.11 -19.98
N THR A 343 3.34 2.45 -19.39
CA THR A 343 4.63 1.83 -19.72
C THR A 343 4.94 0.79 -18.64
N THR A 344 5.15 -0.47 -19.01
CA THR A 344 5.47 -1.52 -18.05
C THR A 344 6.35 -2.63 -18.63
N ASP A 345 7.28 -3.14 -17.82
CA ASP A 345 8.10 -4.31 -18.11
C ASP A 345 7.57 -5.61 -17.50
N ALA A 346 6.38 -5.58 -16.88
CA ALA A 346 5.74 -6.76 -16.31
C ALA A 346 5.61 -7.90 -17.35
N PRO A 347 5.93 -9.15 -16.98
CA PRO A 347 5.70 -10.32 -17.82
C PRO A 347 4.25 -10.39 -18.30
N ASP A 348 3.31 -10.28 -17.37
CA ASP A 348 1.88 -10.13 -17.65
C ASP A 348 1.40 -8.72 -17.26
N GLU A 349 0.66 -8.04 -18.12
CA GLU A 349 -0.06 -6.84 -17.70
C GLU A 349 -1.24 -7.26 -16.81
N VAL A 350 -1.94 -8.32 -17.19
CA VAL A 350 -3.07 -8.83 -16.44
C VAL A 350 -2.97 -10.33 -16.26
N ILE A 351 -3.22 -10.80 -15.04
CA ILE A 351 -3.55 -12.21 -14.81
C ILE A 351 -4.93 -12.28 -14.16
N ALA A 352 -5.89 -12.86 -14.89
CA ALA A 352 -7.30 -12.91 -14.50
C ALA A 352 -7.99 -14.18 -14.99
N PRO A 353 -9.14 -14.59 -14.40
CA PRO A 353 -9.93 -15.71 -14.87
C PRO A 353 -10.37 -15.61 -16.34
N ASN A 354 -10.64 -14.39 -16.82
CA ASN A 354 -11.09 -14.13 -18.19
C ASN A 354 -10.42 -12.88 -18.77
N ALA A 355 -9.97 -12.96 -20.03
CA ALA A 355 -9.37 -11.85 -20.74
C ALA A 355 -10.31 -10.65 -20.93
N SER A 356 -11.64 -10.84 -20.90
CA SER A 356 -12.61 -9.74 -20.96
C SER A 356 -12.57 -8.81 -19.76
N GLN A 357 -11.92 -9.22 -18.66
CA GLN A 357 -11.70 -8.39 -17.47
C GLN A 357 -10.67 -7.29 -17.71
N ALA A 358 -9.96 -7.31 -18.84
CA ALA A 358 -8.90 -6.37 -19.17
C ALA A 358 -9.24 -5.55 -20.42
N VAL A 359 -9.22 -4.24 -20.30
CA VAL A 359 -9.32 -3.30 -21.42
C VAL A 359 -7.98 -2.55 -21.56
N GLY A 360 -7.41 -2.57 -22.76
CA GLY A 360 -6.13 -1.89 -23.05
C GLY A 360 -4.87 -2.71 -22.74
N ALA A 361 -5.01 -3.91 -22.16
CA ALA A 361 -3.90 -4.84 -21.97
C ALA A 361 -3.62 -5.65 -23.24
N THR A 362 -2.35 -5.96 -23.46
CA THR A 362 -1.80 -6.77 -24.55
C THR A 362 -1.19 -8.08 -24.08
N ARG A 363 -0.75 -8.15 -22.82
CA ARG A 363 -0.19 -9.36 -22.19
C ARG A 363 -1.11 -9.83 -21.08
N ILE A 364 -1.99 -10.79 -21.40
CA ILE A 364 -3.00 -11.31 -20.49
C ILE A 364 -2.75 -12.80 -20.27
N GLY A 365 -2.52 -13.18 -19.02
CA GLY A 365 -2.32 -14.55 -18.58
C GLY A 365 -3.45 -15.07 -17.70
N TYR A 366 -3.34 -16.34 -17.35
CA TYR A 366 -4.13 -16.99 -16.31
C TYR A 366 -3.20 -17.82 -15.43
N LYS A 367 -3.44 -17.80 -14.12
CA LYS A 367 -2.78 -18.71 -13.18
C LYS A 367 -3.77 -18.99 -12.06
N PRO A 368 -4.03 -20.24 -11.66
CA PRO A 368 -4.94 -20.55 -10.56
C PRO A 368 -4.37 -20.09 -9.21
N TYR A 369 -5.24 -19.83 -8.24
CA TYR A 369 -4.82 -19.63 -6.85
C TYR A 369 -4.37 -20.98 -6.25
N THR A 370 -3.27 -20.97 -5.50
CA THR A 370 -2.64 -22.19 -4.95
C THR A 370 -2.55 -22.23 -3.43
N GLY A 371 -3.18 -21.27 -2.73
CA GLY A 371 -2.99 -21.05 -1.29
C GLY A 371 -2.11 -19.85 -1.02
#